data_AF-A0A930TZW7-F1
#
_entry.id   AF-A0A930TZW7-F1
#
_cell.length_a   1.000
_cell.length_b   1.000
_cell.length_c   1.000
_cell.angle_alpha   90.00
_cell.angle_beta   90.00
_cell.angle_gamma   90.00
#
_symmetry.space_group_name_H-M   'P 1'
#
loop_
_entity.id
_entity.type
_entity.pdbx_description
1 polymer ?
#
loop_
_entity_poly.entity_id
_entity_poly.type
_entity_poly.pdbx_seq_one_letter_code
_entity_poly.pdbx_strand_id
1 'polypeptide(L)'
;MPLSYAVMGEQAPLLVEQCESILQYEEQNYLPFLQTFYKSQRASLFKLIEVLPLCSSTQDSKMEAAIQFITQHRQSHDTFLSVMDVKDAGTPEEKRSPLLDLSWVSAKWWPLVTGQPRRSPAPTQIHRRHFEVCLFSQLMTELRSGDLWIQGSQEFANYSEQLLDWPTYHRKLKDYGQQVNLPMETSALLAHAQQWLAACADQADQNFPTNAEVDFKHNRLVIRRTKKPAPKGLAQLKSLIDRRLPPINLLDTLVDTELWLDWTRFFKPHSGHDTKLEQPVARYLASTFCYGCHLGPSQAARSLLDFDRRQVAYVHQRHIDMDKLQRANEAIINAYNQFDLPRAC
;
A
#
# COMPACT_ATOMS: atom_id res chain seq x y z
N MET A 1 -10.00 50.48 24.14
CA MET A 1 -10.49 49.11 23.97
C MET A 1 -9.68 48.42 22.88
N PRO A 2 -9.00 47.32 23.22
CA PRO A 2 -9.21 46.11 22.44
C PRO A 2 -9.43 44.91 23.38
N LEU A 3 -10.69 44.50 23.51
CA LEU A 3 -11.16 43.38 24.33
C LEU A 3 -11.14 42.06 23.54
N SER A 4 -10.01 41.70 22.92
CA SER A 4 -9.87 40.40 22.23
C SER A 4 -8.72 39.54 22.72
N TYR A 5 -7.84 40.06 23.57
CA TYR A 5 -6.67 39.31 24.08
C TYR A 5 -6.88 38.64 25.45
N ALA A 6 -8.08 38.75 26.04
CA ALA A 6 -8.31 38.39 27.45
C ALA A 6 -9.05 37.06 27.70
N VAL A 7 -9.43 36.29 26.66
CA VAL A 7 -10.29 35.09 26.83
C VAL A 7 -9.57 33.77 26.53
N MET A 8 -8.41 33.79 25.90
CA MET A 8 -7.68 32.57 25.59
C MET A 8 -6.44 32.51 26.48
N GLY A 9 -6.53 31.78 27.59
CA GLY A 9 -5.40 31.55 28.52
C GLY A 9 -4.21 30.83 27.87
N GLU A 10 -3.24 30.36 28.65
CA GLU A 10 -1.99 29.72 28.16
C GLU A 10 -2.19 28.54 27.15
N GLN A 11 -3.40 28.02 27.01
CA GLN A 11 -3.80 26.98 26.06
C GLN A 11 -4.31 27.52 24.70
N ALA A 12 -4.36 28.85 24.50
CA ALA A 12 -4.75 29.51 23.26
C ALA A 12 -4.05 28.95 22.01
N PRO A 13 -2.71 28.82 21.98
CA PRO A 13 -2.04 28.30 20.79
C PRO A 13 -2.37 26.82 20.52
N LEU A 14 -2.61 26.05 21.58
CA LEU A 14 -2.92 24.62 21.49
C LEU A 14 -4.35 24.39 20.98
N LEU A 15 -5.29 25.26 21.37
CA LEU A 15 -6.66 25.27 20.85
C LEU A 15 -6.72 25.72 19.39
N VAL A 16 -5.91 26.70 18.98
CA VAL A 16 -5.80 27.12 17.58
C VAL A 16 -5.22 26.00 16.73
N GLU A 17 -4.16 25.32 17.18
CA GLU A 17 -3.57 24.17 16.50
C GLU A 17 -4.59 23.01 16.36
N GLN A 18 -5.39 22.76 17.40
CA GLN A 18 -6.48 21.78 17.35
C GLN A 18 -7.59 22.19 16.38
N CYS A 19 -8.01 23.46 16.36
CA CYS A 19 -9.01 23.95 15.42
C CYS A 19 -8.52 23.88 13.96
N GLU A 20 -7.27 24.26 13.69
CA GLU A 20 -6.65 24.12 12.37
C GLU A 20 -6.54 22.64 11.95
N SER A 21 -6.25 21.74 12.89
CA SER A 21 -6.24 20.30 12.62
C SER A 21 -7.61 19.74 12.21
N ILE A 22 -8.69 20.27 12.81
CA ILE A 22 -10.07 19.87 12.51
C ILE A 22 -10.50 20.39 11.13
N LEU A 23 -10.17 21.64 10.80
CA LEU A 23 -10.48 22.24 9.48
C LEU A 23 -9.72 21.52 8.34
N GLN A 24 -8.47 21.12 8.55
CA GLN A 24 -7.71 20.34 7.58
C GLN A 24 -8.27 18.92 7.36
N TYR A 25 -8.95 18.37 8.39
CA TYR A 25 -9.67 17.10 8.29
C TYR A 25 -10.92 17.22 7.42
N GLU A 26 -11.64 18.35 7.49
CA GLU A 26 -12.79 18.64 6.63
C GLU A 26 -12.40 18.76 5.14
N GLU A 27 -11.19 19.25 4.85
CA GLU A 27 -10.64 19.32 3.49
C GLU A 27 -9.99 18.01 2.98
N GLN A 28 -10.01 16.92 3.78
CA GLN A 28 -9.33 15.65 3.45
C GLN A 28 -7.84 15.80 3.12
N ASN A 29 -7.14 16.74 3.79
CA ASN A 29 -5.72 16.97 3.59
C ASN A 29 -4.91 16.52 4.81
N TYR A 30 -4.54 15.23 4.83
CA TYR A 30 -3.78 14.64 5.94
C TYR A 30 -2.28 14.97 5.92
N LEU A 31 -1.78 15.61 4.86
CA LEU A 31 -0.35 15.82 4.61
C LEU A 31 0.38 16.62 5.70
N PRO A 32 -0.22 17.66 6.32
CA PRO A 32 0.43 18.38 7.42
C PRO A 32 0.77 17.49 8.62
N PHE A 33 -0.07 16.49 8.92
CA PHE A 33 0.13 15.58 10.06
C PHE A 33 1.29 14.61 9.88
N LEU A 34 1.73 14.37 8.63
CA LEU A 34 2.84 13.46 8.36
C LEU A 34 4.16 13.94 8.99
N GLN A 35 4.30 15.26 9.22
CA GLN A 35 5.50 15.82 9.82
C GLN A 35 5.78 15.28 11.22
N THR A 36 4.72 15.00 12.00
CA THR A 36 4.84 14.45 13.37
C THR A 36 5.49 13.07 13.36
N PHE A 37 5.08 12.20 12.42
CA PHE A 37 5.63 10.86 12.26
C PHE A 37 7.02 10.87 11.60
N TYR A 38 7.24 11.81 10.69
CA TYR A 38 8.51 11.96 10.00
C TYR A 38 9.65 12.32 10.95
N LYS A 39 9.41 13.15 11.97
CA LYS A 39 10.45 13.63 12.89
C LYS A 39 11.24 12.49 13.55
N SER A 40 10.58 11.40 13.95
CA SER A 40 11.24 10.26 14.58
C SER A 40 11.97 9.36 13.58
N GLN A 41 11.56 9.36 12.32
CA GLN A 41 12.10 8.48 11.27
C GLN A 41 13.08 9.16 10.31
N ARG A 42 13.24 10.49 10.38
CA ARG A 42 14.09 11.28 9.48
C ARG A 42 15.49 10.69 9.31
N ALA A 43 16.16 10.32 10.40
CA ALA A 43 17.52 9.78 10.34
C ALA A 43 17.57 8.46 9.55
N SER A 44 16.61 7.57 9.77
CA SER A 44 16.48 6.29 9.05
C SER A 44 16.19 6.50 7.57
N LEU A 45 15.30 7.44 7.23
CA LEU A 45 14.93 7.75 5.84
C LEU A 45 16.10 8.33 5.04
N PHE A 46 16.88 9.23 5.64
CA PHE A 46 18.11 9.71 5.00
C PHE A 46 19.16 8.61 4.87
N LYS A 47 19.30 7.73 5.88
CA LYS A 47 20.20 6.58 5.77
C LYS A 47 19.79 5.63 4.65
N LEU A 48 18.48 5.46 4.42
CA LEU A 48 17.98 4.62 3.33
C LEU A 48 18.40 5.16 1.96
N ILE A 49 18.18 6.45 1.67
CA ILE A 49 18.57 7.04 0.37
C ILE A 49 20.09 7.14 0.19
N GLU A 50 20.88 7.12 1.27
CA GLU A 50 22.35 7.08 1.20
C GLU A 50 22.89 5.67 0.90
N VAL A 51 22.21 4.63 1.36
CA VAL A 51 22.64 3.23 1.20
C VAL A 51 22.06 2.62 -0.08
N LEU A 52 20.84 3.00 -0.46
CA LEU A 52 20.15 2.43 -1.60
C LEU A 52 20.57 3.15 -2.89
N PRO A 53 21.13 2.43 -3.89
CA PRO A 53 21.40 2.99 -5.21
C PRO A 53 20.08 3.15 -5.97
N LEU A 54 19.39 4.27 -5.73
CA LEU A 54 18.16 4.65 -6.41
C LEU A 54 18.50 5.21 -7.79
N CYS A 55 17.86 4.65 -8.82
CA CYS A 55 18.05 5.08 -10.21
C CYS A 55 16.69 5.28 -10.88
N SER A 56 16.60 6.25 -11.79
CA SER A 56 15.44 6.39 -12.67
C SER A 56 15.38 5.26 -13.69
N SER A 57 14.18 4.75 -13.94
CA SER A 57 13.90 3.84 -15.06
C SER A 57 13.68 4.58 -16.37
N THR A 58 13.53 5.91 -16.32
CA THR A 58 13.24 6.77 -17.48
C THR A 58 14.33 7.84 -17.66
N GLN A 59 14.17 8.71 -18.66
CA GLN A 59 15.04 9.88 -18.86
C GLN A 59 14.75 11.00 -17.85
N ASP A 60 13.72 10.87 -17.01
CA ASP A 60 13.39 11.86 -15.99
C ASP A 60 14.38 11.74 -14.80
N SER A 61 15.24 12.75 -14.66
CA SER A 61 16.26 12.85 -13.59
C SER A 61 15.83 13.79 -12.45
N LYS A 62 14.58 14.25 -12.44
CA LYS A 62 14.11 15.22 -11.44
C LYS A 62 14.18 14.67 -10.02
N MET A 63 13.89 13.38 -9.82
CA MET A 63 13.97 12.77 -8.48
C MET A 63 15.39 12.62 -8.00
N GLU A 64 16.31 12.24 -8.88
CA GLU A 64 17.73 12.16 -8.56
C GLU A 64 18.26 13.54 -8.14
N ALA A 65 17.91 14.59 -8.89
CA ALA A 65 18.25 15.97 -8.55
C ALA A 65 17.64 16.40 -7.20
N ALA A 66 16.37 16.05 -6.93
CA ALA A 66 15.71 16.36 -5.66
C ALA A 66 16.35 15.62 -4.47
N ILE A 67 16.71 14.34 -4.63
CA ILE A 67 17.44 13.54 -3.63
C ILE A 67 18.81 14.16 -3.34
N GLN A 68 19.56 14.53 -4.38
CA GLN A 68 20.85 15.18 -4.23
C GLN A 68 20.71 16.51 -3.47
N PHE A 69 19.72 17.33 -3.83
CA PHE A 69 19.44 18.60 -3.17
C PHE A 69 19.14 18.44 -1.67
N ILE A 70 18.23 17.53 -1.28
CA ILE A 70 17.93 17.33 0.15
C ILE A 70 19.12 16.74 0.92
N THR A 71 19.98 15.96 0.26
CA THR A 71 21.17 15.36 0.87
C THR A 71 22.22 16.44 1.14
N GLN A 72 22.43 17.37 0.21
CA GLN A 72 23.30 18.53 0.41
C GLN A 72 22.81 19.45 1.54
N HIS A 73 21.48 19.63 1.65
CA HIS A 73 20.88 20.44 2.70
C HIS A 73 20.51 19.66 3.98
N ARG A 74 20.99 18.42 4.15
CA ARG A 74 20.64 17.54 5.28
C ARG A 74 20.95 18.18 6.64
N GLN A 75 22.09 18.87 6.74
CA GLN A 75 22.59 19.53 7.95
C GLN A 75 22.22 21.01 8.04
N SER A 76 21.51 21.58 7.05
CA SER A 76 21.04 22.96 7.15
C SER A 76 20.13 23.09 8.39
N HIS A 77 20.20 24.24 9.05
CA HIS A 77 19.26 24.59 10.13
C HIS A 77 18.10 25.46 9.64
N ASP A 78 18.15 25.91 8.38
CA ASP A 78 17.16 26.82 7.83
C ASP A 78 15.80 26.13 7.67
N THR A 79 14.74 26.90 7.94
CA THR A 79 13.36 26.48 7.71
C THR A 79 13.04 26.49 6.22
N PHE A 80 13.54 27.49 5.50
CA PHE A 80 13.35 27.68 4.07
C PHE A 80 14.67 27.53 3.33
N LEU A 81 14.65 26.79 2.22
CA LEU A 81 15.79 26.62 1.32
C LEU A 81 15.53 27.39 0.03
N SER A 82 16.56 28.08 -0.49
CA SER A 82 16.49 28.68 -1.82
C SER A 82 16.51 27.57 -2.88
N VAL A 83 15.61 27.68 -3.86
CA VAL A 83 15.57 26.79 -5.05
C VAL A 83 15.86 27.55 -6.34
N MET A 84 16.39 28.76 -6.21
CA MET A 84 16.88 29.59 -7.31
C MET A 84 18.35 29.88 -7.10
N ASP A 85 19.13 29.69 -8.16
CA ASP A 85 20.47 30.25 -8.27
C ASP A 85 20.36 31.65 -8.88
N VAL A 86 21.03 32.62 -8.27
CA VAL A 86 21.03 34.02 -8.70
C VAL A 86 22.47 34.38 -9.08
N LYS A 87 22.73 34.46 -10.38
CA LYS A 87 24.00 34.96 -10.91
C LYS A 87 23.95 36.48 -11.03
N ASP A 88 25.06 37.12 -10.68
CA ASP A 88 25.26 38.57 -10.79
C ASP A 88 24.21 39.39 -10.01
N ALA A 89 23.91 38.93 -8.79
CA ALA A 89 22.94 39.54 -7.90
C ALA A 89 23.19 41.05 -7.71
N GLY A 90 22.17 41.87 -7.99
CA GLY A 90 22.27 43.33 -7.86
C GLY A 90 22.89 44.06 -9.06
N THR A 91 23.15 43.36 -10.17
CA THR A 91 23.55 43.97 -11.45
C THR A 91 22.38 43.98 -12.46
N PRO A 92 22.41 44.83 -13.50
CA PRO A 92 21.39 44.79 -14.57
C PRO A 92 21.36 43.47 -15.37
N GLU A 93 22.35 42.59 -15.20
CA GLU A 93 22.45 41.29 -15.88
C GLU A 93 22.02 40.11 -14.98
N GLU A 94 21.33 40.37 -13.85
CA GLU A 94 20.88 39.33 -12.91
C GLU A 94 20.12 38.21 -13.63
N LYS A 95 20.68 37.00 -13.60
CA LYS A 95 20.06 35.80 -14.16
C LYS A 95 19.64 34.86 -13.04
N ARG A 96 18.36 34.50 -13.06
CA ARG A 96 17.77 33.51 -12.14
C ARG A 96 17.58 32.19 -12.86
N SER A 97 18.20 31.14 -12.35
CA SER A 97 18.02 29.77 -12.86
C SER A 97 17.49 28.86 -11.75
N PRO A 98 16.46 28.03 -12.03
CA PRO A 98 15.92 27.11 -11.04
C PRO A 98 16.95 26.00 -10.72
N LEU A 99 17.17 25.74 -9.42
CA LEU A 99 18.00 24.63 -8.94
C LEU A 99 17.26 23.29 -8.98
N LEU A 100 15.91 23.33 -8.94
CA LEU A 100 15.05 22.16 -8.93
C LEU A 100 13.83 22.36 -9.84
N ASP A 101 13.47 21.31 -10.56
CA ASP A 101 12.15 21.21 -11.18
C ASP A 101 11.17 20.58 -10.18
N LEU A 102 10.11 21.32 -9.85
CA LEU A 102 9.05 20.92 -8.93
C LEU A 102 7.75 20.55 -9.66
N SER A 103 7.82 20.22 -10.96
CA SER A 103 6.66 19.81 -11.78
C SER A 103 5.93 18.58 -11.21
N TRP A 104 6.64 17.71 -10.51
CA TRP A 104 6.11 16.49 -9.89
C TRP A 104 5.36 16.74 -8.57
N VAL A 105 5.53 17.90 -7.94
CA VAL A 105 4.85 18.23 -6.67
C VAL A 105 3.34 18.38 -6.93
N SER A 106 2.54 17.65 -6.15
CA SER A 106 1.08 17.66 -6.29
C SER A 106 0.46 18.97 -5.80
N ALA A 107 -0.75 19.27 -6.27
CA ALA A 107 -1.47 20.48 -5.87
C ALA A 107 -1.72 20.57 -4.35
N LYS A 108 -1.87 19.42 -3.67
CA LYS A 108 -2.05 19.37 -2.20
C LYS A 108 -0.75 19.67 -1.44
N TRP A 109 0.39 19.25 -1.99
CA TRP A 109 1.71 19.51 -1.40
C TRP A 109 2.20 20.93 -1.66
N TRP A 110 1.80 21.54 -2.79
CA TRP A 110 2.33 22.82 -3.25
C TRP A 110 2.28 23.94 -2.20
N PRO A 111 1.16 24.20 -1.51
CA PRO A 111 1.10 25.24 -0.48
C PRO A 111 1.98 24.94 0.73
N LEU A 112 2.10 23.67 1.12
CA LEU A 112 2.94 23.26 2.26
C LEU A 112 4.43 23.37 1.94
N VAL A 113 4.81 23.05 0.69
CA VAL A 113 6.20 23.08 0.25
C VAL A 113 6.65 24.50 -0.08
N THR A 114 5.82 25.32 -0.72
CA THR A 114 6.24 26.65 -1.23
C THR A 114 5.70 27.84 -0.44
N GLY A 115 4.70 27.62 0.42
CA GLY A 115 3.93 28.70 1.05
C GLY A 115 2.99 29.44 0.10
N GLN A 116 2.92 29.03 -1.18
CA GLN A 116 2.10 29.70 -2.20
C GLN A 116 0.80 28.91 -2.45
N PRO A 117 -0.38 29.56 -2.45
CA PRO A 117 -1.65 28.86 -2.61
C PRO A 117 -1.88 28.36 -4.05
N ARG A 118 -1.19 28.93 -5.03
CA ARG A 118 -1.32 28.56 -6.45
C ARG A 118 0.03 28.13 -7.00
N ARG A 119 -0.03 27.26 -8.00
CA ARG A 119 1.15 26.77 -8.71
C ARG A 119 1.83 27.93 -9.44
N SER A 120 3.07 28.22 -9.05
CA SER A 120 3.95 29.17 -9.74
C SER A 120 4.94 28.37 -10.61
N PRO A 121 5.30 28.87 -11.81
CA PRO A 121 6.27 28.19 -12.67
C PRO A 121 7.64 28.03 -12.02
N ALA A 122 8.02 28.92 -11.09
CA ALA A 122 9.29 28.80 -10.38
C ALA A 122 9.22 29.49 -9.00
N PRO A 123 8.98 28.73 -7.89
CA PRO A 123 9.08 29.29 -6.55
C PRO A 123 10.54 29.66 -6.26
N THR A 124 10.75 30.66 -5.40
CA THR A 124 12.10 31.09 -5.00
C THR A 124 12.64 30.28 -3.82
N GLN A 125 11.75 29.86 -2.94
CA GLN A 125 12.09 29.13 -1.72
C GLN A 125 11.10 27.99 -1.46
N ILE A 126 11.56 26.99 -0.72
CA ILE A 126 10.75 25.87 -0.25
C ILE A 126 10.92 25.64 1.25
N HIS A 127 9.87 25.21 1.94
CA HIS A 127 9.91 24.79 3.33
C HIS A 127 10.56 23.41 3.45
N ARG A 128 11.76 23.37 4.03
CA ARG A 128 12.65 22.21 4.04
C ARG A 128 11.98 20.94 4.54
N ARG A 129 11.37 20.97 5.72
CA ARG A 129 10.77 19.76 6.33
C ARG A 129 9.54 19.25 5.57
N HIS A 130 8.78 20.14 4.96
CA HIS A 130 7.61 19.73 4.16
C HIS A 130 8.07 19.15 2.84
N PHE A 131 9.11 19.72 2.24
CA PHE A 131 9.74 19.17 1.04
C PHE A 131 10.35 17.80 1.28
N GLU A 132 11.08 17.59 2.39
CA GLU A 132 11.64 16.28 2.73
C GLU A 132 10.53 15.21 2.80
N VAL A 133 9.43 15.48 3.52
CA VAL A 133 8.29 14.52 3.61
C VAL A 133 7.62 14.31 2.26
N CYS A 134 7.41 15.38 1.49
CA CYS A 134 6.87 15.31 0.13
C CYS A 134 7.73 14.41 -0.75
N LEU A 135 9.05 14.59 -0.72
CA LEU A 135 10.00 13.80 -1.49
C LEU A 135 9.98 12.32 -1.07
N PHE A 136 10.08 12.00 0.22
CA PHE A 136 10.00 10.59 0.66
C PHE A 136 8.67 9.92 0.30
N SER A 137 7.56 10.68 0.32
CA SER A 137 6.25 10.18 -0.11
C SER A 137 6.21 9.90 -1.61
N GLN A 138 6.86 10.77 -2.40
CA GLN A 138 7.00 10.60 -3.84
C GLN A 138 7.92 9.42 -4.19
N LEU A 139 9.06 9.28 -3.52
CA LEU A 139 9.98 8.15 -3.69
C LEU A 139 9.29 6.81 -3.46
N MET A 140 8.45 6.71 -2.43
CA MET A 140 7.63 5.52 -2.18
C MET A 140 6.64 5.24 -3.31
N THR A 141 6.08 6.29 -3.91
CA THR A 141 5.14 6.16 -5.04
C THR A 141 5.87 5.72 -6.31
N GLU A 142 7.02 6.29 -6.59
CA GLU A 142 7.82 5.97 -7.78
C GLU A 142 8.46 4.59 -7.71
N LEU A 143 8.89 4.14 -6.53
CA LEU A 143 9.30 2.75 -6.33
C LEU A 143 8.15 1.76 -6.55
N ARG A 144 6.91 2.15 -6.20
CA ARG A 144 5.72 1.31 -6.40
C ARG A 144 5.23 1.30 -7.84
N SER A 145 5.36 2.41 -8.57
CA SER A 145 5.02 2.47 -10.00
C SER A 145 6.10 1.85 -10.88
N GLY A 146 7.33 1.72 -10.37
CA GLY A 146 8.49 1.26 -11.12
C GLY A 146 9.21 2.38 -11.86
N ASP A 147 8.85 3.66 -11.61
CA ASP A 147 9.55 4.81 -12.16
C ASP A 147 10.97 4.94 -11.57
N LEU A 148 11.13 4.57 -10.29
CA LEU A 148 12.43 4.36 -9.64
C LEU A 148 12.67 2.87 -9.39
N TRP A 149 13.94 2.49 -9.46
CA TRP A 149 14.38 1.13 -9.14
C TRP A 149 15.64 1.16 -8.26
N ILE A 150 15.92 0.02 -7.64
CA ILE A 150 17.05 -0.20 -6.75
C ILE A 150 17.96 -1.24 -7.36
N GLN A 151 19.22 -0.90 -7.59
CA GLN A 151 20.20 -1.84 -8.14
C GLN A 151 20.40 -3.05 -7.21
N GLY A 152 20.24 -4.25 -7.77
CA GLY A 152 20.37 -5.52 -7.04
C GLY A 152 19.11 -5.94 -6.26
N SER A 153 18.03 -5.17 -6.30
CA SER A 153 16.73 -5.58 -5.74
C SER A 153 16.03 -6.58 -6.65
N GLN A 154 15.29 -7.53 -6.08
CA GLN A 154 14.38 -8.40 -6.83
C GLN A 154 12.97 -7.80 -6.94
N GLU A 155 12.48 -7.19 -5.86
CA GLU A 155 11.13 -6.62 -5.79
C GLU A 155 11.04 -5.24 -6.46
N PHE A 156 12.11 -4.44 -6.35
CA PHE A 156 12.22 -3.10 -6.92
C PHE A 156 13.29 -3.04 -8.02
N ALA A 157 13.41 -4.13 -8.79
CA ALA A 157 14.37 -4.25 -9.89
C ALA A 157 14.00 -3.33 -11.07
N ASN A 158 14.96 -3.07 -11.96
CA ASN A 158 14.66 -2.44 -13.23
C ASN A 158 13.79 -3.36 -14.10
N TYR A 159 12.51 -3.03 -14.25
CA TYR A 159 11.58 -3.85 -15.05
C TYR A 159 11.99 -3.92 -16.52
N SER A 160 12.71 -2.92 -17.05
CA SER A 160 13.12 -2.90 -18.45
C SER A 160 14.13 -4.01 -18.79
N GLU A 161 14.89 -4.51 -17.81
CA GLU A 161 15.77 -5.67 -17.97
C GLU A 161 14.98 -6.98 -18.18
N GLN A 162 13.69 -6.99 -17.82
CA GLN A 162 12.80 -8.13 -18.06
C GLN A 162 12.15 -8.08 -19.46
N LEU A 163 12.33 -6.97 -20.20
CA LEU A 163 11.82 -6.83 -21.55
C LEU A 163 12.74 -7.51 -22.57
N LEU A 164 12.19 -7.82 -23.74
CA LEU A 164 12.98 -8.34 -24.86
C LEU A 164 13.95 -7.28 -25.36
N ASP A 165 15.17 -7.70 -25.69
CA ASP A 165 16.12 -6.85 -26.40
C ASP A 165 15.56 -6.44 -27.77
N TRP A 166 15.91 -5.24 -28.24
CA TRP A 166 15.43 -4.70 -29.53
C TRP A 166 15.66 -5.66 -30.72
N PRO A 167 16.83 -6.31 -30.87
CA PRO A 167 17.04 -7.32 -31.91
C PRO A 167 16.05 -8.49 -31.84
N THR A 168 15.83 -9.07 -30.66
CA THR A 168 14.86 -10.15 -30.47
C THR A 168 13.43 -9.67 -30.70
N TYR A 169 13.08 -8.47 -30.25
CA TYR A 169 11.80 -7.83 -30.51
C TYR A 169 11.53 -7.75 -32.02
N HIS A 170 12.44 -7.15 -32.80
CA HIS A 170 12.26 -7.00 -34.25
C HIS A 170 12.14 -8.33 -34.98
N ARG A 171 12.88 -9.36 -34.53
CA ARG A 171 12.78 -10.72 -35.09
C ARG A 171 11.43 -11.38 -34.81
N LYS A 172 10.90 -11.25 -33.59
CA LYS A 172 9.65 -11.88 -33.15
C LYS A 172 8.40 -11.08 -33.49
N LEU A 173 8.56 -9.80 -33.88
CA LEU A 173 7.47 -8.88 -34.10
C LEU A 173 6.41 -9.48 -35.02
N LYS A 174 6.78 -9.90 -36.24
CA LYS A 174 5.85 -10.47 -37.23
C LYS A 174 5.06 -11.67 -36.70
N ASP A 175 5.73 -12.60 -36.03
CA ASP A 175 5.11 -13.82 -35.48
C ASP A 175 4.10 -13.45 -34.38
N TYR A 176 4.46 -12.52 -33.50
CA TYR A 176 3.56 -12.01 -32.46
C TYR A 176 2.32 -11.36 -33.07
N GLY A 177 2.50 -10.52 -34.10
CA GLY A 177 1.41 -9.89 -34.84
C GLY A 177 0.37 -10.86 -35.38
N GLN A 178 0.83 -11.96 -35.97
CA GLN A 178 -0.04 -13.03 -36.46
C GLN A 178 -0.79 -13.73 -35.32
N GLN A 179 -0.15 -13.94 -34.16
CA GLN A 179 -0.79 -14.57 -33.00
C GLN A 179 -1.90 -13.70 -32.39
N VAL A 180 -1.69 -12.38 -32.31
CA VAL A 180 -2.66 -11.46 -31.69
C VAL A 180 -3.66 -10.88 -32.70
N ASN A 181 -3.57 -11.25 -33.98
CA ASN A 181 -4.39 -10.73 -35.08
C ASN A 181 -4.39 -9.19 -35.15
N LEU A 182 -3.25 -8.55 -34.89
CA LEU A 182 -3.10 -7.09 -35.00
C LEU A 182 -2.30 -6.70 -36.25
N PRO A 183 -2.66 -5.60 -36.92
CA PRO A 183 -1.85 -5.06 -38.00
C PRO A 183 -0.46 -4.62 -37.51
N MET A 184 0.56 -4.88 -38.30
CA MET A 184 1.96 -4.62 -37.94
C MET A 184 2.51 -3.31 -38.50
N GLU A 185 1.78 -2.71 -39.44
CA GLU A 185 2.05 -1.37 -39.92
C GLU A 185 1.34 -0.34 -39.04
N THR A 186 2.06 0.70 -38.64
CA THR A 186 1.56 1.74 -37.73
C THR A 186 0.25 2.36 -38.22
N SER A 187 0.14 2.68 -39.50
CA SER A 187 -1.07 3.27 -40.11
C SER A 187 -2.27 2.32 -40.03
N ALA A 188 -2.07 1.04 -40.35
CA ALA A 188 -3.11 0.03 -40.30
C ALA A 188 -3.55 -0.26 -38.85
N LEU A 189 -2.60 -0.30 -37.90
CA LEU A 189 -2.89 -0.47 -36.48
C LEU A 189 -3.71 0.71 -35.93
N LEU A 190 -3.33 1.94 -36.30
CA LEU A 190 -4.07 3.14 -35.91
C LEU A 190 -5.49 3.13 -36.47
N ALA A 191 -5.67 2.82 -37.75
CA ALA A 191 -6.98 2.72 -38.37
C ALA A 191 -7.85 1.64 -37.70
N HIS A 192 -7.26 0.46 -37.44
CA HIS A 192 -7.92 -0.63 -36.72
C HIS A 192 -8.35 -0.22 -35.31
N ALA A 193 -7.45 0.42 -34.54
CA ALA A 193 -7.74 0.87 -33.18
C ALA A 193 -8.81 1.97 -33.15
N GLN A 194 -8.76 2.92 -34.08
CA GLN A 194 -9.78 3.97 -34.21
C GLN A 194 -11.15 3.37 -34.54
N GLN A 195 -11.21 2.44 -35.50
CA GLN A 195 -12.45 1.77 -35.88
C GLN A 195 -12.99 0.93 -34.72
N TRP A 196 -12.12 0.20 -34.02
CA TRP A 196 -12.50 -0.59 -32.85
C TRP A 196 -13.05 0.28 -31.72
N LEU A 197 -12.36 1.37 -31.38
CA LEU A 197 -12.81 2.30 -30.33
C LEU A 197 -14.12 2.99 -30.71
N ALA A 198 -14.28 3.41 -31.98
CA ALA A 198 -15.52 3.99 -32.47
C ALA A 198 -16.69 2.99 -32.38
N ALA A 199 -16.49 1.75 -32.85
CA ALA A 199 -17.49 0.71 -32.76
C ALA A 199 -17.86 0.37 -31.30
N CYS A 200 -16.87 0.31 -30.41
CA CYS A 200 -17.10 0.11 -28.97
C CYS A 200 -17.87 1.29 -28.35
N ALA A 201 -17.57 2.53 -28.72
CA ALA A 201 -18.31 3.71 -28.27
C ALA A 201 -19.75 3.68 -28.76
N ASP A 202 -19.97 3.42 -30.06
CA ASP A 202 -21.30 3.29 -30.65
C ASP A 202 -22.11 2.17 -29.97
N GLN A 203 -21.48 1.03 -29.71
CA GLN A 203 -22.11 -0.09 -29.01
C GLN A 203 -22.43 0.28 -27.54
N ALA A 204 -21.54 1.00 -26.86
CA ALA A 204 -21.79 1.48 -25.51
C ALA A 204 -22.96 2.45 -25.47
N ASP A 205 -23.03 3.41 -26.40
CA ASP A 205 -24.11 4.39 -26.51
C ASP A 205 -25.45 3.73 -26.85
N GLN A 206 -25.47 2.74 -27.75
CA GLN A 206 -26.67 1.96 -28.07
C GLN A 206 -27.17 1.12 -26.88
N ASN A 207 -26.25 0.57 -26.09
CA ASN A 207 -26.59 -0.22 -24.91
C ASN A 207 -26.92 0.66 -23.69
N PHE A 208 -26.52 1.92 -23.68
CA PHE A 208 -26.68 2.81 -22.53
C PHE A 208 -28.13 2.93 -22.04
N PRO A 209 -29.16 3.14 -22.90
CA PRO A 209 -30.55 3.27 -22.46
C PRO A 209 -31.12 2.02 -21.77
N THR A 210 -30.58 0.84 -22.06
CA THR A 210 -31.03 -0.44 -21.49
C THR A 210 -30.10 -0.93 -20.38
N ASN A 211 -28.97 -0.26 -20.14
CA ASN A 211 -27.97 -0.66 -19.17
C ASN A 211 -28.37 -0.23 -17.75
N ALA A 212 -28.79 -1.19 -16.91
CA ALA A 212 -29.14 -0.95 -15.51
C ALA A 212 -27.92 -0.74 -14.60
N GLU A 213 -26.71 -0.98 -15.11
CA GLU A 213 -25.45 -0.98 -14.36
C GLU A 213 -24.73 0.36 -14.45
N VAL A 214 -25.02 1.17 -15.48
CA VAL A 214 -24.35 2.44 -15.72
C VAL A 214 -25.39 3.54 -15.83
N ASP A 215 -25.19 4.63 -15.09
CA ASP A 215 -26.16 5.72 -14.98
C ASP A 215 -25.45 7.08 -15.00
N PHE A 216 -26.07 8.11 -15.56
CA PHE A 216 -25.53 9.48 -15.56
C PHE A 216 -26.26 10.30 -14.49
N LYS A 217 -25.55 10.62 -13.39
CA LYS A 217 -26.08 11.48 -12.31
C LYS A 217 -25.22 12.72 -12.16
N HIS A 218 -25.82 13.91 -12.23
CA HIS A 218 -25.12 15.20 -12.07
C HIS A 218 -23.89 15.35 -12.98
N ASN A 219 -24.02 14.95 -14.25
CA ASN A 219 -22.93 14.96 -15.22
C ASN A 219 -21.72 14.08 -14.84
N ARG A 220 -21.94 13.05 -14.02
CA ARG A 220 -20.94 12.04 -13.66
C ARG A 220 -21.45 10.65 -14.00
N LEU A 221 -20.57 9.85 -14.58
CA LEU A 221 -20.82 8.44 -14.85
C LEU A 221 -20.78 7.66 -13.52
N VAL A 222 -21.87 6.99 -13.18
CA VAL A 222 -21.99 6.13 -12.00
C VAL A 222 -22.08 4.69 -12.46
N ILE A 223 -20.99 3.94 -12.27
CA ILE A 223 -20.93 2.51 -12.57
C ILE A 223 -21.27 1.73 -11.31
N ARG A 224 -22.32 0.92 -11.37
CA ARG A 224 -22.76 0.03 -10.31
C ARG A 224 -22.19 -1.36 -10.56
N ARG A 225 -21.70 -2.01 -9.51
CA ARG A 225 -21.19 -3.37 -9.60
C ARG A 225 -22.35 -4.35 -9.78
N THR A 226 -22.39 -5.04 -10.91
CA THR A 226 -23.38 -6.09 -11.15
C THR A 226 -23.14 -7.26 -10.20
N LYS A 227 -24.20 -7.70 -9.53
CA LYS A 227 -24.21 -9.04 -8.93
C LYS A 227 -24.52 -10.00 -10.07
N LYS A 228 -23.54 -10.85 -10.42
CA LYS A 228 -23.76 -11.93 -11.40
C LYS A 228 -25.02 -12.71 -10.99
N PRO A 229 -25.96 -12.98 -11.91
CA PRO A 229 -27.12 -13.79 -11.57
C PRO A 229 -26.62 -15.15 -11.07
N ALA A 230 -27.21 -15.64 -9.97
CA ALA A 230 -26.83 -16.93 -9.44
C ALA A 230 -27.06 -18.01 -10.52
N PRO A 231 -26.12 -18.95 -10.71
CA PRO A 231 -26.29 -20.02 -11.68
C PRO A 231 -27.56 -20.82 -11.38
N LYS A 232 -28.21 -21.30 -12.44
CA LYS A 232 -29.40 -22.17 -12.33
C LYS A 232 -29.05 -23.38 -11.45
N GLY A 233 -29.89 -23.67 -10.45
CA GLY A 233 -29.67 -24.78 -9.52
C GLY A 233 -28.82 -24.47 -8.28
N LEU A 234 -28.24 -23.26 -8.13
CA LEU A 234 -27.43 -22.91 -6.95
C LEU A 234 -28.19 -23.05 -5.63
N ALA A 235 -29.46 -22.64 -5.59
CA ALA A 235 -30.28 -22.77 -4.39
C ALA A 235 -30.55 -24.24 -4.02
N GLN A 236 -30.78 -25.10 -5.02
CA GLN A 236 -30.98 -26.53 -4.81
C GLN A 236 -29.69 -27.20 -4.33
N LEU A 237 -28.55 -26.88 -4.95
CA LEU A 237 -27.25 -27.39 -4.54
C LEU A 237 -26.90 -26.96 -3.10
N LYS A 238 -27.09 -25.68 -2.77
CA LYS A 238 -26.90 -25.18 -1.39
C LYS A 238 -27.76 -25.96 -0.40
N SER A 239 -29.05 -26.15 -0.69
CA SER A 239 -29.93 -26.91 0.19
C SER A 239 -29.49 -28.38 0.35
N LEU A 240 -28.96 -29.01 -0.70
CA LEU A 240 -28.42 -30.36 -0.61
C LEU A 240 -27.13 -30.44 0.22
N ILE A 241 -26.26 -29.43 0.10
CA ILE A 241 -25.04 -29.31 0.91
C ILE A 241 -25.42 -29.07 2.37
N ASP A 242 -26.28 -28.09 2.66
CA ASP A 242 -26.69 -27.73 4.02
C ASP A 242 -27.39 -28.90 4.75
N ARG A 243 -28.10 -29.77 4.01
CA ARG A 243 -28.71 -30.99 4.58
C ARG A 243 -27.69 -32.08 4.92
N ARG A 244 -26.54 -32.10 4.23
CA ARG A 244 -25.52 -33.17 4.36
C ARG A 244 -24.31 -32.73 5.17
N LEU A 245 -24.07 -31.42 5.29
CA LEU A 245 -22.94 -30.84 5.99
C LEU A 245 -23.46 -30.13 7.25
N PRO A 246 -23.46 -30.79 8.42
CA PRO A 246 -23.83 -30.11 9.66
C PRO A 246 -22.86 -28.95 9.93
N PRO A 247 -23.32 -27.85 10.57
CA PRO A 247 -22.42 -26.76 10.96
C PRO A 247 -21.42 -27.28 12.00
N ILE A 248 -20.13 -27.19 11.70
CA ILE A 248 -19.04 -27.59 12.60
C ILE A 248 -18.42 -26.31 13.18
N ASN A 249 -18.26 -26.26 14.51
CA ASN A 249 -17.56 -25.17 15.16
C ASN A 249 -16.05 -25.31 14.89
N LEU A 250 -15.41 -24.22 14.44
CA LEU A 250 -13.99 -24.21 14.13
C LEU A 250 -13.11 -24.62 15.32
N LEU A 251 -13.51 -24.29 16.55
CA LEU A 251 -12.78 -24.73 17.75
C LEU A 251 -12.86 -26.23 17.96
N ASP A 252 -14.03 -26.82 17.71
CA ASP A 252 -14.21 -28.27 17.81
C ASP A 252 -13.34 -28.98 16.77
N THR A 253 -13.23 -28.44 15.55
CA THR A 253 -12.29 -28.94 14.54
C THR A 253 -10.83 -28.85 15.00
N LEU A 254 -10.44 -27.75 15.66
CA LEU A 254 -9.08 -27.61 16.20
C LEU A 254 -8.82 -28.61 17.33
N VAL A 255 -9.80 -28.84 18.21
CA VAL A 255 -9.74 -29.86 19.27
C VAL A 255 -9.62 -31.26 18.66
N ASP A 256 -10.44 -31.59 17.66
CA ASP A 256 -10.43 -32.88 16.99
C ASP A 256 -9.09 -33.12 16.29
N THR A 257 -8.62 -32.17 15.48
CA THR A 257 -7.31 -32.32 14.81
C THR A 257 -6.17 -32.46 15.80
N GLU A 258 -6.24 -31.79 16.94
CA GLU A 258 -5.26 -31.94 18.00
C GLU A 258 -5.34 -33.31 18.69
N LEU A 259 -6.54 -33.81 18.98
CA LEU A 259 -6.71 -35.14 19.55
C LEU A 259 -6.16 -36.24 18.64
N TRP A 260 -6.32 -36.09 17.32
CA TRP A 260 -5.90 -37.07 16.33
C TRP A 260 -4.43 -36.97 15.96
N LEU A 261 -3.88 -35.75 15.89
CA LEU A 261 -2.57 -35.51 15.31
C LEU A 261 -1.54 -35.00 16.33
N ASP A 262 -1.98 -34.59 17.53
CA ASP A 262 -1.14 -34.05 18.61
C ASP A 262 -0.15 -32.99 18.10
N TRP A 263 -0.63 -32.09 17.24
CA TRP A 263 0.20 -31.10 16.57
C TRP A 263 0.66 -29.99 17.53
N THR A 264 0.00 -29.79 18.67
CA THR A 264 0.47 -28.83 19.68
C THR A 264 1.73 -29.28 20.41
N ARG A 265 2.19 -30.54 20.26
CA ARG A 265 3.49 -31.02 20.78
C ARG A 265 4.69 -30.19 20.34
N PHE A 266 4.57 -29.51 19.19
CA PHE A 266 5.61 -28.63 18.67
C PHE A 266 5.66 -27.28 19.38
N PHE A 267 4.58 -26.89 20.07
CA PHE A 267 4.51 -25.64 20.82
C PHE A 267 5.11 -25.87 22.20
N LYS A 268 6.33 -25.34 22.37
CA LYS A 268 7.10 -25.43 23.61
C LYS A 268 7.82 -24.11 23.85
N PRO A 269 8.12 -23.80 25.13
CA PRO A 269 8.93 -22.63 25.47
C PRO A 269 10.22 -22.60 24.68
N HIS A 270 10.62 -21.42 24.21
CA HIS A 270 11.90 -21.23 23.52
C HIS A 270 13.11 -21.67 24.37
N SER A 271 12.97 -21.67 25.70
CA SER A 271 14.01 -22.09 26.65
C SER A 271 14.16 -23.61 26.81
N GLY A 272 13.28 -24.42 26.21
CA GLY A 272 13.31 -25.89 26.31
C GLY A 272 12.95 -26.48 27.68
N HIS A 273 12.77 -25.64 28.70
CA HIS A 273 12.30 -26.03 30.03
C HIS A 273 10.78 -25.97 30.08
N ASP A 274 10.14 -27.00 30.63
CA ASP A 274 8.69 -27.07 30.75
C ASP A 274 8.21 -25.97 31.71
N THR A 275 7.63 -24.90 31.18
CA THR A 275 6.88 -23.96 32.02
C THR A 275 5.66 -24.69 32.55
N LYS A 276 5.38 -24.52 33.85
CA LYS A 276 4.15 -25.01 34.49
C LYS A 276 2.94 -24.24 33.95
N LEU A 277 2.60 -24.46 32.69
CA LEU A 277 1.48 -23.85 32.02
C LEU A 277 0.28 -24.77 32.26
N GLU A 278 -0.66 -24.36 33.10
CA GLU A 278 -1.91 -25.09 33.31
C GLU A 278 -2.66 -25.26 31.98
N GLN A 279 -3.19 -26.45 31.73
CA GLN A 279 -3.95 -26.79 30.52
C GLN A 279 -3.28 -26.30 29.20
N PRO A 280 -2.07 -26.82 28.87
CA PRO A 280 -1.27 -26.30 27.77
C PRO A 280 -1.95 -26.43 26.41
N VAL A 281 -2.54 -27.60 26.14
CA VAL A 281 -3.27 -27.87 24.90
C VAL A 281 -4.41 -26.87 24.69
N ALA A 282 -5.24 -26.64 25.71
CA ALA A 282 -6.37 -25.71 25.61
C ALA A 282 -5.91 -24.28 25.30
N ARG A 283 -4.81 -23.83 25.91
CA ARG A 283 -4.21 -22.51 25.66
C ARG A 283 -3.55 -22.41 24.28
N TYR A 284 -2.97 -23.49 23.77
CA TYR A 284 -2.45 -23.57 22.41
C TYR A 284 -3.56 -23.51 21.36
N LEU A 285 -4.67 -24.21 21.58
CA LEU A 285 -5.85 -24.17 20.72
C LEU A 285 -6.48 -22.77 20.70
N ALA A 286 -6.69 -22.16 21.87
CA ALA A 286 -7.20 -20.80 21.98
C ALA A 286 -6.28 -19.77 21.29
N SER A 287 -4.97 -19.93 21.41
CA SER A 287 -3.99 -19.05 20.74
C SER A 287 -4.01 -19.25 19.23
N THR A 288 -4.07 -20.49 18.75
CA THR A 288 -4.15 -20.81 17.33
C THR A 288 -5.43 -20.24 16.71
N PHE A 289 -6.57 -20.40 17.38
CA PHE A 289 -7.84 -19.80 16.97
C PHE A 289 -7.77 -18.25 16.94
N CYS A 290 -7.25 -17.64 18.02
CA CYS A 290 -7.12 -16.18 18.14
C CYS A 290 -6.36 -15.55 16.97
N TYR A 291 -5.16 -16.09 16.68
CA TYR A 291 -4.27 -15.53 15.67
C TYR A 291 -4.61 -16.01 14.26
N GLY A 292 -5.05 -17.27 14.09
CA GLY A 292 -5.48 -17.81 12.81
C GLY A 292 -6.73 -17.12 12.25
N CYS A 293 -7.67 -16.74 13.11
CA CYS A 293 -8.88 -16.01 12.70
C CYS A 293 -8.71 -14.47 12.71
N HIS A 294 -7.49 -13.96 12.92
CA HIS A 294 -7.20 -12.51 12.97
C HIS A 294 -8.07 -11.72 13.98
N LEU A 295 -8.52 -12.36 15.07
CA LEU A 295 -9.35 -11.73 16.10
C LEU A 295 -8.52 -10.86 17.04
N GLY A 296 -7.32 -11.31 17.34
CA GLY A 296 -6.43 -10.70 18.32
C GLY A 296 -6.80 -11.01 19.79
N PRO A 297 -5.84 -10.92 20.73
CA PRO A 297 -6.01 -11.47 22.09
C PRO A 297 -7.16 -10.85 22.89
N SER A 298 -7.48 -9.58 22.66
CA SER A 298 -8.55 -8.87 23.37
C SER A 298 -9.94 -9.35 22.96
N GLN A 299 -10.17 -9.66 21.68
CA GLN A 299 -11.45 -10.18 21.21
C GLN A 299 -11.57 -11.67 21.52
N ALA A 300 -10.48 -12.43 21.36
CA ALA A 300 -10.46 -13.84 21.70
C ALA A 300 -10.82 -14.09 23.18
N ALA A 301 -10.27 -13.31 24.12
CA ALA A 301 -10.60 -13.42 25.54
C ALA A 301 -12.06 -13.05 25.88
N ARG A 302 -12.71 -12.22 25.06
CA ARG A 302 -14.14 -11.91 25.22
C ARG A 302 -15.04 -13.04 24.70
N SER A 303 -14.59 -13.75 23.66
CA SER A 303 -15.31 -14.87 23.06
C SER A 303 -15.05 -16.19 23.77
N LEU A 304 -13.89 -16.36 24.40
CA LEU A 304 -13.48 -17.54 25.14
C LEU A 304 -13.35 -17.18 26.63
N LEU A 305 -14.45 -17.30 27.36
CA LEU A 305 -14.58 -16.85 28.75
C LEU A 305 -13.58 -17.50 29.72
N ASP A 306 -13.00 -18.64 29.33
CA ASP A 306 -12.03 -19.40 30.13
C ASP A 306 -10.57 -18.91 30.01
N PHE A 307 -10.27 -17.95 29.11
CA PHE A 307 -8.91 -17.46 28.88
C PHE A 307 -8.79 -15.94 28.98
N ASP A 308 -7.76 -15.47 29.69
CA ASP A 308 -7.42 -14.05 29.73
C ASP A 308 -6.57 -13.63 28.53
N ARG A 309 -6.71 -12.36 28.13
CA ARG A 309 -5.93 -11.71 27.07
C ARG A 309 -4.43 -11.93 27.26
N ARG A 310 -3.93 -11.83 28.50
CA ARG A 310 -2.49 -11.98 28.79
C ARG A 310 -2.02 -13.40 28.58
N GLN A 311 -2.86 -14.39 28.87
CA GLN A 311 -2.53 -15.80 28.69
C GLN A 311 -2.38 -16.16 27.21
N VAL A 312 -3.32 -15.70 26.36
CA VAL A 312 -3.27 -15.92 24.90
C VAL A 312 -2.05 -15.21 24.27
N ALA A 313 -1.80 -13.95 24.65
CA ALA A 313 -0.65 -13.22 24.14
C ALA A 313 0.69 -13.81 24.60
N TYR A 314 0.77 -14.29 25.85
CA TYR A 314 1.96 -14.91 26.41
C TYR A 314 2.33 -16.19 25.64
N VAL A 315 1.36 -17.06 25.39
CA VAL A 315 1.57 -18.30 24.65
C VAL A 315 2.10 -18.04 23.25
N HIS A 316 1.46 -17.13 22.51
CA HIS A 316 1.92 -16.77 21.17
C HIS A 316 3.35 -16.21 21.19
N GLN A 317 3.70 -15.35 22.16
CA GLN A 317 5.04 -14.75 22.22
C GLN A 317 6.14 -15.71 22.69
N ARG A 318 5.80 -16.67 23.56
CA ARG A 318 6.81 -17.47 24.30
C ARG A 318 6.85 -18.94 23.91
N HIS A 319 5.84 -19.46 23.22
CA HIS A 319 5.73 -20.88 22.87
C HIS A 319 5.59 -21.14 21.37
N ILE A 320 5.20 -20.13 20.58
CA ILE A 320 4.93 -20.25 19.14
C ILE A 320 5.91 -19.35 18.38
N ASP A 321 6.57 -19.92 17.36
CA ASP A 321 7.41 -19.21 16.39
C ASP A 321 7.14 -19.77 14.99
N MET A 322 7.73 -19.16 13.97
CA MET A 322 7.51 -19.55 12.58
C MET A 322 7.90 -21.00 12.29
N ASP A 323 9.02 -21.46 12.84
CA ASP A 323 9.51 -22.83 12.60
C ASP A 323 8.57 -23.86 13.23
N LYS A 324 8.07 -23.62 14.44
CA LYS A 324 7.11 -24.50 15.12
C LYS A 324 5.76 -24.51 14.42
N LEU A 325 5.29 -23.36 13.93
CA LEU A 325 4.07 -23.28 13.12
C LEU A 325 4.23 -24.08 11.82
N GLN A 326 5.38 -23.96 11.16
CA GLN A 326 5.67 -24.74 9.96
C GLN A 326 5.63 -26.23 10.25
N ARG A 327 6.27 -26.71 11.33
CA ARG A 327 6.24 -28.12 11.72
C ARG A 327 4.85 -28.64 12.06
N ALA A 328 4.04 -27.83 12.75
CA ALA A 328 2.65 -28.17 13.03
C ALA A 328 1.83 -28.27 11.73
N ASN A 329 2.00 -27.31 10.82
CA ASN A 329 1.36 -27.32 9.51
C ASN A 329 1.78 -28.54 8.67
N GLU A 330 3.07 -28.86 8.62
CA GLU A 330 3.58 -30.04 7.91
C GLU A 330 2.95 -31.33 8.46
N ALA A 331 2.82 -31.46 9.77
CA ALA A 331 2.16 -32.63 10.38
C ALA A 331 0.69 -32.74 9.97
N ILE A 332 -0.05 -31.61 9.98
CA ILE A 332 -1.46 -31.57 9.59
C ILE A 332 -1.62 -31.88 8.09
N ILE A 333 -0.80 -31.28 7.22
CA ILE A 333 -0.83 -31.49 5.76
C ILE A 333 -0.49 -32.94 5.43
N ASN A 334 0.57 -33.49 6.03
CA ASN A 334 0.98 -34.87 5.79
C ASN A 334 -0.09 -35.87 6.24
N ALA A 335 -0.81 -35.60 7.33
CA ALA A 335 -1.95 -36.39 7.74
C ALA A 335 -3.14 -36.23 6.78
N TYR A 336 -3.43 -35.01 6.33
CA TYR A 336 -4.49 -34.76 5.37
C TYR A 336 -4.28 -35.52 4.05
N ASN A 337 -3.04 -35.57 3.55
CA ASN A 337 -2.66 -36.29 2.33
C ASN A 337 -2.84 -37.83 2.40
N GLN A 338 -3.12 -38.38 3.58
CA GLN A 338 -3.44 -39.80 3.75
C GLN A 338 -4.92 -40.10 3.45
N PHE A 339 -5.78 -39.09 3.40
CA PHE A 339 -7.20 -39.26 3.03
C PHE A 339 -7.38 -39.32 1.51
N ASP A 340 -8.48 -39.93 1.08
CA ASP A 340 -8.79 -40.11 -0.34
C ASP A 340 -9.16 -38.80 -1.05
N LEU A 341 -9.67 -37.81 -0.31
CA LEU A 341 -10.13 -36.53 -0.84
C LEU A 341 -9.04 -35.77 -1.64
N PRO A 342 -7.82 -35.56 -1.11
CA PRO A 342 -6.73 -34.89 -1.84
C PRO A 342 -6.19 -35.69 -3.04
N ARG A 343 -6.48 -36.99 -3.16
CA ARG A 343 -6.05 -37.81 -4.31
C ARG A 343 -7.03 -37.78 -5.48
N ALA A 344 -8.23 -37.26 -5.27
CA ALA A 344 -9.30 -37.22 -6.27
C ALA A 344 -9.36 -35.92 -7.08
N CYS A 345 -8.47 -34.95 -6.81
CA CYS A 345 -8.38 -33.66 -7.49
C CYS A 345 -7.28 -33.61 -8.55
#